data_AF-A0A0M0JT10-F1
#
_entry.id   AF-A0A0M0JT10-F1
#
_cell.length_a   1.000
_cell.length_b   1.000
_cell.length_c   1.000
_cell.angle_alpha   90.00
_cell.angle_beta   90.00
_cell.angle_gamma   90.00
#
_symmetry.space_group_name_H-M   'P 1'
#
loop_
_entity.id
_entity.type
_entity.pdbx_description
1 polymer ?
#
loop_
_entity_poly.entity_id
_entity_poly.type
_entity_poly.pdbx_seq_one_letter_code
_entity_poly.pdbx_strand_id
1 'polypeptide(L)'
;MSDAPMASSPLAGFGSIVFAQLRYLVQNINKKNQKASSTEISHLLWLYGESSFVHLIVCLLEEIDFRDPKLQKDLLKAQLLTQEFAKLAARPNFVSLFCEIIAKAALPTPLQEDFLHAVAKAVKATNAQQLALGLGLAQCSDQAIRTEGSKFLRTRLNELTMPPNGGKEAVAALPDDLGHSLVFYLERQEGFAKQRVALLKLLQLLHPKDKTPLTLLPLMHTVDESSVELNSRTTFEQVVAMRSAAPTGPPPLLPCRGDELAMLMEDLGYSCCASVKTLSELLGEFEPPDAACVGAVVGMMAKTVTALDDSLSLHGAFSTAVSGRYQDFDAKFDADKEDAVKALTSWNIPAFVKALRERCPALDWASVFEHLDTPALEVPSAAGLGLIVEVHRQALGTALPARCLLGRWTNTHAQLQLLTHLVGSKGHADVDLSKARRVEAAPEAAVKPEHQAWLCVDLTGALLRLSASGHYREAQALFADALAHVPQLLLGALVQMAPAGSALETPLQYELLEQLMPRFLGGEPAPATNTLLRAIGRTVIQLEPWVTQTVQRDGPNFVPATLAYLRDKMLGAGAGSSRINAARQDVNILSVDAAAGIFRGLTGSALAPALMEE
;
A
#
# COMPACT_ATOMS: atom_id res chain seq x y z
N MET A 1 -31.25 -0.45 0.92
CA MET A 1 -29.97 -0.75 0.24
C MET A 1 -30.09 -2.14 -0.34
N SER A 2 -29.90 -2.26 -1.65
CA SER A 2 -30.16 -3.47 -2.42
C SER A 2 -29.21 -4.60 -2.05
N ASP A 3 -29.78 -5.80 -1.85
CA ASP A 3 -29.04 -7.06 -1.83
C ASP A 3 -28.28 -7.25 -3.13
N ALA A 4 -26.96 -7.16 -3.07
CA ALA A 4 -26.08 -7.66 -4.11
C ALA A 4 -25.91 -9.18 -3.90
N PRO A 5 -26.17 -10.03 -4.91
CA PRO A 5 -25.89 -11.45 -4.80
C PRO A 5 -24.37 -11.65 -4.83
N MET A 6 -23.82 -12.13 -3.71
CA MET A 6 -22.45 -12.60 -3.62
C MET A 6 -22.19 -13.60 -4.75
N ALA A 7 -21.17 -13.32 -5.57
CA ALA A 7 -20.74 -14.17 -6.66
C ALA A 7 -20.52 -15.61 -6.15
N SER A 8 -21.31 -16.54 -6.68
CA SER A 8 -21.16 -17.97 -6.42
C SER A 8 -19.80 -18.43 -6.92
N SER A 9 -18.92 -18.78 -5.99
CA SER A 9 -17.60 -19.32 -6.32
C SER A 9 -17.75 -20.60 -7.18
N PRO A 10 -16.98 -20.77 -8.27
CA PRO A 10 -17.01 -21.95 -9.15
C PRO A 10 -16.65 -23.28 -8.44
N LEU A 11 -16.25 -23.22 -7.17
CA LEU A 11 -15.97 -24.37 -6.30
C LEU A 11 -17.22 -25.08 -5.75
N ALA A 12 -18.40 -24.46 -5.79
CA ALA A 12 -19.62 -25.05 -5.22
C ALA A 12 -20.06 -26.36 -5.91
N GLY A 13 -19.81 -26.49 -7.23
CA GLY A 13 -20.15 -27.69 -8.00
C GLY A 13 -19.22 -28.89 -7.72
N PHE A 14 -17.92 -28.65 -7.49
CA PHE A 14 -16.93 -29.69 -7.21
C PHE A 14 -16.98 -30.19 -5.76
N GLY A 15 -17.39 -29.33 -4.81
CA GLY A 15 -17.57 -29.72 -3.40
C GLY A 15 -18.51 -30.92 -3.25
N SER A 16 -19.60 -30.96 -4.03
CA SER A 16 -20.58 -32.07 -4.00
C SER A 16 -19.95 -33.44 -4.34
N ILE A 17 -19.07 -33.51 -5.33
CA ILE A 17 -18.43 -34.76 -5.77
C ILE A 17 -17.42 -35.25 -4.73
N VAL A 18 -16.60 -34.34 -4.20
CA VAL A 18 -15.62 -34.67 -3.15
C VAL A 18 -16.34 -35.11 -1.88
N PHE A 19 -17.41 -34.42 -1.50
CA PHE A 19 -18.24 -34.78 -0.35
C PHE A 19 -18.92 -36.14 -0.52
N ALA A 20 -19.37 -36.46 -1.74
CA ALA A 20 -19.89 -37.79 -2.07
C ALA A 20 -18.81 -38.88 -1.97
N GLN A 21 -17.60 -38.61 -2.47
CA GLN A 21 -16.47 -39.55 -2.39
C GLN A 21 -16.03 -39.77 -0.93
N LEU A 22 -15.93 -38.72 -0.12
CA LEU A 22 -15.64 -38.83 1.30
C LEU A 22 -16.69 -39.69 2.02
N ARG A 23 -17.98 -39.44 1.77
CA ARG A 23 -19.07 -40.26 2.33
C ARG A 23 -18.97 -41.71 1.87
N TYR A 24 -18.70 -41.96 0.59
CA TYR A 24 -18.51 -43.32 0.06
C TYR A 24 -17.35 -44.06 0.74
N LEU A 25 -16.21 -43.40 0.93
CA LEU A 25 -15.04 -43.98 1.60
C LEU A 25 -15.33 -44.30 3.08
N VAL A 26 -16.07 -43.43 3.77
CA VAL A 26 -16.49 -43.66 5.17
C VAL A 26 -17.49 -44.81 5.27
N GLN A 27 -18.49 -44.87 4.40
CA GLN A 27 -19.52 -45.91 4.40
C GLN A 27 -18.96 -47.31 4.13
N ASN A 28 -17.96 -47.40 3.24
CA ASN A 28 -17.42 -48.68 2.78
C ASN A 28 -16.13 -49.10 3.49
N ILE A 29 -15.74 -48.41 4.57
CA ILE A 29 -14.51 -48.73 5.31
C ILE A 29 -14.61 -50.11 5.98
N ASN A 30 -13.62 -50.96 5.74
CA ASN A 30 -13.51 -52.30 6.29
C ASN A 30 -12.02 -52.67 6.51
N LYS A 31 -11.77 -53.82 7.14
CA LYS A 31 -10.40 -54.24 7.49
C LYS A 31 -9.47 -54.42 6.28
N LYS A 32 -10.00 -54.66 5.06
CA LYS A 32 -9.19 -54.86 3.85
C LYS A 32 -8.78 -53.54 3.20
N ASN A 33 -9.66 -52.54 3.22
CA ASN A 33 -9.44 -51.26 2.53
C ASN A 33 -9.05 -50.11 3.46
N GLN A 34 -9.06 -50.29 4.79
CA GLN A 34 -8.79 -49.23 5.78
C GLN A 34 -7.58 -48.35 5.43
N LYS A 35 -6.43 -48.96 5.09
CA LYS A 35 -5.20 -48.21 4.75
C LYS A 35 -5.35 -47.41 3.46
N ALA A 36 -5.96 -48.00 2.43
CA ALA A 36 -6.20 -47.33 1.16
C ALA A 36 -7.20 -46.17 1.35
N SER A 37 -8.35 -46.43 1.99
CA SER A 37 -9.36 -45.42 2.28
C SER A 37 -8.82 -44.27 3.14
N SER A 38 -8.01 -44.55 4.16
CA SER A 38 -7.40 -43.49 5.00
C SER A 38 -6.38 -42.64 4.22
N THR A 39 -5.63 -43.26 3.30
CA THR A 39 -4.67 -42.56 2.44
C THR A 39 -5.38 -41.66 1.44
N GLU A 40 -6.44 -42.16 0.80
CA GLU A 40 -7.26 -41.40 -0.14
C GLU A 40 -8.00 -40.25 0.55
N ILE A 41 -8.59 -40.49 1.73
CA ILE A 41 -9.19 -39.44 2.55
C ILE A 41 -8.15 -38.36 2.85
N SER A 42 -6.96 -38.73 3.32
CA SER A 42 -5.89 -37.77 3.62
C SER A 42 -5.48 -36.93 2.40
N HIS A 43 -5.42 -37.56 1.22
CA HIS A 43 -5.12 -36.87 -0.04
C HIS A 43 -6.24 -35.90 -0.45
N LEU A 44 -7.51 -36.29 -0.31
CA LEU A 44 -8.66 -35.42 -0.57
C LEU A 44 -8.70 -34.24 0.40
N LEU A 45 -8.42 -34.46 1.69
CA LEU A 45 -8.33 -33.38 2.67
C LEU A 45 -7.20 -32.40 2.33
N TRP A 46 -6.06 -32.89 1.88
CA TRP A 46 -4.93 -32.05 1.48
C TRP A 46 -5.25 -31.19 0.24
N LEU A 47 -5.94 -31.74 -0.75
CA LEU A 47 -6.30 -31.04 -1.99
C LEU A 47 -7.41 -29.99 -1.79
N TYR A 48 -8.43 -30.30 -1.00
CA TYR A 48 -9.68 -29.52 -0.93
C TYR A 48 -9.87 -28.73 0.38
N GLY A 49 -8.98 -28.92 1.35
CA GLY A 49 -8.86 -28.05 2.53
C GLY A 49 -9.98 -28.21 3.57
N GLU A 50 -10.27 -27.10 4.25
CA GLU A 50 -11.06 -27.03 5.48
C GLU A 50 -12.48 -27.58 5.34
N SER A 51 -13.19 -27.21 4.26
CA SER A 51 -14.57 -27.61 4.03
C SER A 51 -14.72 -29.13 3.90
N SER A 52 -13.76 -29.79 3.27
CA SER A 52 -13.71 -31.25 3.16
C SER A 52 -13.40 -31.93 4.49
N PHE A 53 -12.59 -31.30 5.33
CA PHE A 53 -12.29 -31.79 6.68
C PHE A 53 -13.52 -31.72 7.59
N VAL A 54 -14.21 -30.59 7.61
CA VAL A 54 -15.50 -30.43 8.31
C VAL A 54 -16.51 -31.47 7.82
N HIS A 55 -16.64 -31.64 6.49
CA HIS A 55 -17.58 -32.60 5.89
C HIS A 55 -17.25 -34.06 6.22
N LEU A 56 -15.97 -34.44 6.31
CA LEU A 56 -15.56 -35.78 6.73
C LEU A 56 -16.06 -36.09 8.15
N ILE A 57 -15.88 -35.15 9.07
CA ILE A 57 -16.31 -35.33 10.46
C ILE A 57 -17.83 -35.38 10.54
N VAL A 58 -18.55 -34.55 9.78
CA VAL A 58 -20.01 -34.65 9.63
C VAL A 58 -20.43 -36.06 9.18
N CYS A 59 -19.81 -36.60 8.11
CA CYS A 59 -20.11 -37.95 7.65
C CYS A 59 -19.87 -39.01 8.73
N LEU A 60 -18.78 -38.90 9.49
CA LEU A 60 -18.48 -39.85 10.56
C LEU A 60 -19.51 -39.77 11.70
N LEU A 61 -19.98 -38.57 12.06
CA LEU A 61 -21.01 -38.40 13.09
C LEU A 61 -22.38 -38.92 12.64
N GLU A 62 -22.72 -38.80 11.36
CA GLU A 62 -23.96 -39.33 10.79
C GLU A 62 -23.96 -40.86 10.68
N GLU A 63 -22.79 -41.46 10.43
CA GLU A 63 -22.63 -42.88 10.09
C GLU A 63 -22.34 -43.80 11.28
N ILE A 64 -21.97 -43.25 12.44
CA ILE A 64 -21.65 -44.03 13.65
C ILE A 64 -22.88 -44.10 14.55
N ASP A 65 -23.28 -45.31 14.95
CA ASP A 65 -24.36 -45.48 15.94
C ASP A 65 -23.81 -45.36 17.37
N PHE A 66 -23.83 -44.15 17.91
CA PHE A 66 -23.38 -43.85 19.27
C PHE A 66 -24.24 -44.46 20.38
N ARG A 67 -25.36 -45.13 20.06
CA ARG A 67 -26.15 -45.89 21.05
C ARG A 67 -25.52 -47.22 21.40
N ASP A 68 -24.62 -47.76 20.57
CA ASP A 68 -23.80 -48.92 20.91
C ASP A 68 -22.59 -48.48 21.77
N PRO A 69 -22.58 -48.74 23.08
CA PRO A 69 -21.50 -48.27 23.96
C PRO A 69 -20.15 -48.92 23.65
N LYS A 70 -20.13 -50.03 22.90
CA LYS A 70 -18.90 -50.72 22.50
C LYS A 70 -18.48 -50.38 21.07
N LEU A 71 -19.30 -49.65 20.31
CA LEU A 71 -19.08 -49.28 18.91
C LEU A 71 -18.57 -50.47 18.07
N GLN A 72 -19.09 -51.68 18.30
CA GLN A 72 -18.48 -52.90 17.75
C GLN A 72 -18.62 -52.98 16.23
N LYS A 73 -19.77 -52.52 15.72
CA LYS A 73 -20.06 -52.48 14.28
C LYS A 73 -19.30 -51.36 13.57
N ASP A 74 -19.13 -50.23 14.25
CA ASP A 74 -18.53 -49.02 13.70
C ASP A 74 -17.09 -48.77 14.19
N LEU A 75 -16.41 -49.80 14.70
CA LEU A 75 -15.10 -49.67 15.36
C LEU A 75 -14.07 -48.94 14.48
N LEU A 76 -14.03 -49.25 13.18
CA LEU A 76 -13.11 -48.61 12.23
C LEU A 76 -13.47 -47.15 11.97
N LYS A 77 -14.77 -46.82 11.86
CA LYS A 77 -15.25 -45.44 11.70
C LYS A 77 -14.95 -44.64 12.97
N ALA A 78 -15.17 -45.21 14.15
CA ALA A 78 -14.87 -44.60 15.44
C ALA A 78 -13.35 -44.35 15.65
N GLN A 79 -12.50 -45.26 15.19
CA GLN A 79 -11.04 -45.06 15.18
C GLN A 79 -10.64 -43.90 14.27
N LEU A 80 -11.22 -43.82 13.07
CA LEU A 80 -10.97 -42.72 12.15
C LEU A 80 -11.47 -41.38 12.73
N LEU A 81 -12.66 -41.37 13.32
CA LEU A 81 -13.21 -40.19 14.01
C LEU A 81 -12.28 -39.74 15.14
N THR A 82 -11.75 -40.66 15.95
CA THR A 82 -10.81 -40.33 17.03
C THR A 82 -9.54 -39.65 16.47
N GLN A 83 -9.01 -40.16 15.36
CA GLN A 83 -7.82 -39.61 14.71
C GLN A 83 -8.06 -38.20 14.14
N GLU A 84 -9.16 -38.01 13.41
CA GLU A 84 -9.48 -36.72 12.81
C GLU A 84 -9.94 -35.69 13.84
N PHE A 85 -10.64 -36.13 14.90
CA PHE A 85 -11.00 -35.27 16.02
C PHE A 85 -9.77 -34.75 16.76
N ALA A 86 -8.71 -35.55 16.92
CA ALA A 86 -7.45 -35.08 17.51
C ALA A 86 -6.82 -33.96 16.67
N LYS A 87 -6.90 -34.03 15.33
CA LYS A 87 -6.45 -32.96 14.43
C LYS A 87 -7.34 -31.72 14.52
N LEU A 88 -8.66 -31.90 14.69
CA LEU A 88 -9.62 -30.81 14.89
C LEU A 88 -9.33 -30.09 16.22
N ALA A 89 -9.11 -30.84 17.30
CA ALA A 89 -8.85 -30.32 18.65
C ALA A 89 -7.51 -29.59 18.80
N ALA A 90 -6.55 -29.83 17.90
CA ALA A 90 -5.29 -29.11 17.86
C ALA A 90 -5.41 -27.70 17.24
N ARG A 91 -6.56 -27.34 16.67
CA ARG A 91 -6.75 -26.04 16.00
C ARG A 91 -7.26 -24.97 16.96
N PRO A 92 -6.86 -23.70 16.79
CA PRO A 92 -7.30 -22.61 17.66
C PRO A 92 -8.81 -22.35 17.58
N ASN A 93 -9.44 -22.62 16.43
CA ASN A 93 -10.87 -22.47 16.18
C ASN A 93 -11.67 -23.79 16.39
N PHE A 94 -11.12 -24.75 17.13
CA PHE A 94 -11.73 -26.06 17.41
C PHE A 94 -13.22 -25.98 17.79
N VAL A 95 -13.56 -25.14 18.75
CA VAL A 95 -14.91 -25.04 19.30
C VAL A 95 -15.90 -24.55 18.24
N SER A 96 -15.54 -23.50 17.50
CA SER A 96 -16.38 -22.94 16.42
C SER A 96 -16.60 -23.94 15.29
N LEU A 97 -15.54 -24.64 14.87
CA LEU A 97 -15.64 -25.69 13.84
C LEU A 97 -16.54 -26.85 14.30
N PHE A 98 -16.41 -27.28 15.56
CA PHE A 98 -17.29 -28.33 16.09
C PHE A 98 -18.75 -27.90 16.15
N CYS A 99 -19.03 -26.65 16.53
CA CYS A 99 -20.38 -26.10 16.49
C CYS A 99 -20.95 -26.09 15.07
N GLU A 100 -20.16 -25.72 14.07
CA GLU A 100 -20.53 -25.79 12.66
C GLU A 100 -20.81 -27.23 12.20
N ILE A 101 -19.96 -28.18 12.60
CA ILE A 101 -20.14 -29.62 12.31
C ILE A 101 -21.48 -30.11 12.86
N ILE A 102 -21.78 -29.81 14.13
CA ILE A 102 -23.05 -30.22 14.76
C ILE A 102 -24.25 -29.54 14.10
N ALA A 103 -24.14 -28.28 13.70
CA ALA A 103 -25.19 -27.57 12.97
C ALA A 103 -25.44 -28.13 11.57
N LYS A 104 -24.42 -28.69 10.91
CA LYS A 104 -24.51 -29.28 9.56
C LYS A 104 -24.92 -30.75 9.56
N ALA A 105 -24.65 -31.50 10.64
CA ALA A 105 -24.87 -32.93 10.68
C ALA A 105 -26.37 -33.28 10.72
N ALA A 106 -26.82 -34.10 9.77
CA ALA A 106 -28.14 -34.71 9.78
C ALA A 106 -28.13 -35.93 10.71
N LEU A 107 -28.06 -35.67 12.03
CA LEU A 107 -27.95 -36.72 13.03
C LEU A 107 -29.15 -37.69 12.94
N PRO A 108 -28.91 -39.03 13.00
CA PRO A 108 -29.97 -40.03 12.93
C PRO A 108 -31.02 -39.91 14.05
N THR A 109 -30.63 -39.28 15.16
CA THR A 109 -31.46 -38.97 16.32
C THR A 109 -31.35 -37.48 16.63
N PRO A 110 -32.37 -36.86 17.22
CA PRO A 110 -32.25 -35.47 17.68
C PRO A 110 -31.03 -35.34 18.60
N LEU A 111 -30.31 -34.22 18.47
CA LEU A 111 -29.20 -33.92 19.36
C LEU A 111 -29.72 -33.98 20.80
N GLN A 112 -29.05 -34.77 21.64
CA GLN A 112 -29.35 -34.94 23.06
C GLN A 112 -28.06 -34.94 23.85
N GLU A 113 -28.13 -34.58 25.13
CA GLU A 113 -27.00 -34.64 26.05
C GLU A 113 -26.26 -36.00 26.03
N ASP A 114 -26.98 -37.12 25.98
CA ASP A 114 -26.40 -38.47 25.94
C ASP A 114 -25.56 -38.72 24.68
N PHE A 115 -25.98 -38.16 23.53
CA PHE A 115 -25.20 -38.22 22.30
C PHE A 115 -23.87 -37.48 22.45
N LEU A 116 -23.88 -36.29 23.04
CA LEU A 116 -22.65 -35.52 23.31
C LEU A 116 -21.70 -36.28 24.25
N HIS A 117 -22.24 -36.94 25.28
CA HIS A 117 -21.45 -37.82 26.15
C HIS A 117 -20.85 -38.99 25.38
N ALA A 118 -21.62 -39.63 24.50
CA ALA A 118 -21.16 -40.76 23.71
C ALA A 118 -20.08 -40.35 22.69
N VAL A 119 -20.23 -39.22 22.01
CA VAL A 119 -19.23 -38.66 21.09
C VAL A 119 -17.95 -38.32 21.85
N ALA A 120 -18.04 -37.58 22.96
CA ALA A 120 -16.89 -37.22 23.78
C ALA A 120 -16.12 -38.45 24.28
N LYS A 121 -16.85 -39.51 24.67
CA LYS A 121 -16.26 -40.79 25.07
C LYS A 121 -15.61 -41.52 23.90
N ALA A 122 -16.25 -41.55 22.74
CA ALA A 122 -15.75 -42.23 21.55
C ALA A 122 -14.40 -41.64 21.09
N VAL A 123 -14.30 -40.31 21.06
CA VAL A 123 -13.08 -39.59 20.65
C VAL A 123 -12.06 -39.42 21.77
N LYS A 124 -12.37 -39.91 22.99
CA LYS A 124 -11.54 -39.78 24.19
C LYS A 124 -11.19 -38.30 24.51
N ALA A 125 -12.18 -37.42 24.38
CA ALA A 125 -12.00 -36.00 24.64
C ALA A 125 -11.57 -35.76 26.11
N THR A 126 -10.58 -34.88 26.31
CA THR A 126 -10.15 -34.47 27.66
C THR A 126 -11.25 -33.67 28.37
N ASN A 127 -11.19 -33.56 29.70
CA ASN A 127 -12.17 -32.76 30.45
C ASN A 127 -12.22 -31.30 29.95
N ALA A 128 -11.06 -30.71 29.64
CA ALA A 128 -10.98 -29.37 29.07
C ALA A 128 -11.67 -29.29 27.69
N GLN A 129 -11.43 -30.26 26.80
CA GLN A 129 -12.09 -30.30 25.49
C GLN A 129 -13.61 -30.44 25.63
N GLN A 130 -14.09 -31.28 26.55
CA GLN A 130 -15.52 -31.46 26.77
C GLN A 130 -16.20 -30.20 27.31
N LEU A 131 -15.55 -29.49 28.24
CA LEU A 131 -16.03 -28.20 28.73
C LEU A 131 -16.05 -27.13 27.65
N ALA A 132 -14.99 -27.06 26.82
CA ALA A 132 -14.92 -26.12 25.70
C ALA A 132 -16.03 -26.38 24.67
N LEU A 133 -16.30 -27.65 24.34
CA LEU A 133 -17.41 -28.04 23.46
C LEU A 133 -18.76 -27.69 24.06
N GLY A 134 -18.99 -28.01 25.34
CA GLY A 134 -20.23 -27.66 26.02
C GLY A 134 -20.48 -26.16 26.05
N LEU A 135 -19.44 -25.38 26.32
CA LEU A 135 -19.49 -23.91 26.31
C LEU A 135 -19.85 -23.36 24.92
N GLY A 136 -19.19 -23.84 23.87
CA GLY A 136 -19.49 -23.43 22.49
C GLY A 136 -20.92 -23.76 22.06
N LEU A 137 -21.36 -24.99 22.29
CA LEU A 137 -22.72 -25.42 21.94
C LEU A 137 -23.79 -24.63 22.69
N ALA A 138 -23.53 -24.27 23.95
CA ALA A 138 -24.42 -23.44 24.76
C ALA A 138 -24.54 -21.98 24.26
N GLN A 139 -23.68 -21.56 23.33
CA GLN A 139 -23.65 -20.23 22.71
C GLN A 139 -24.07 -20.23 21.23
N CYS A 140 -24.42 -21.38 20.65
CA CYS A 140 -24.87 -21.48 19.25
C CYS A 140 -26.13 -20.62 18.95
N SER A 141 -26.38 -20.30 17.68
CA SER A 141 -27.58 -19.56 17.25
C SER A 141 -28.86 -20.40 17.29
N ASP A 142 -28.75 -21.73 17.18
CA ASP A 142 -29.87 -22.66 17.26
C ASP A 142 -30.28 -22.96 18.71
N GLN A 143 -31.56 -22.75 19.05
CA GLN A 143 -32.11 -22.96 20.39
C GLN A 143 -32.05 -24.43 20.86
N ALA A 144 -32.23 -25.40 19.97
CA ALA A 144 -32.17 -26.82 20.32
C ALA A 144 -30.74 -27.22 20.70
N ILE A 145 -29.77 -26.79 19.89
CA ILE A 145 -28.34 -27.02 20.16
C ILE A 145 -27.92 -26.33 21.46
N ARG A 146 -28.32 -25.08 21.68
CA ARG A 146 -28.04 -24.36 22.94
C ARG A 146 -28.57 -25.08 24.17
N THR A 147 -29.79 -25.59 24.10
CA THR A 147 -30.45 -26.23 25.24
C THR A 147 -29.71 -27.49 25.66
N GLU A 148 -29.39 -28.37 24.72
CA GLU A 148 -28.66 -29.61 24.99
C GLU A 148 -27.18 -29.35 25.33
N GLY A 149 -26.54 -28.38 24.67
CA GLY A 149 -25.20 -27.91 25.02
C GLY A 149 -25.12 -27.38 26.46
N SER A 150 -26.13 -26.62 26.90
CA SER A 150 -26.22 -26.11 28.27
C SER A 150 -26.40 -27.23 29.31
N LYS A 151 -27.21 -28.26 29.00
CA LYS A 151 -27.35 -29.44 29.87
C LYS A 151 -26.02 -30.19 29.98
N PHE A 152 -25.40 -30.49 28.84
CA PHE A 152 -24.09 -31.15 28.78
C PHE A 152 -23.01 -30.37 29.57
N LEU A 153 -22.92 -29.06 29.36
CA LEU A 153 -22.00 -28.19 30.09
C LEU A 153 -22.25 -28.24 31.60
N ARG A 154 -23.52 -28.22 32.04
CA ARG A 154 -23.89 -28.30 33.45
C ARG A 154 -23.42 -29.60 34.08
N THR A 155 -23.65 -30.73 33.41
CA THR A 155 -23.22 -32.05 33.90
C THR A 155 -21.70 -32.11 34.02
N ARG A 156 -20.97 -31.63 33.01
CA ARG A 156 -19.49 -31.57 33.06
C ARG A 156 -18.95 -30.63 34.13
N LEU A 157 -19.59 -29.49 34.38
CA LEU A 157 -19.22 -28.59 35.48
C LEU A 157 -19.46 -29.20 36.86
N ASN A 158 -20.55 -29.96 37.03
CA ASN A 158 -20.81 -30.67 38.28
C ASN A 158 -19.75 -31.76 38.52
N GLU A 159 -19.39 -32.52 37.49
CA GLU A 159 -18.33 -33.54 37.56
C GLU A 159 -16.95 -32.93 37.80
N LEU A 160 -16.66 -31.77 37.19
CA LEU A 160 -15.40 -31.06 37.38
C LEU A 160 -15.24 -30.56 38.83
N THR A 161 -16.32 -30.10 39.46
CA THR A 161 -16.27 -29.45 40.78
C THR A 161 -16.42 -30.42 41.95
N MET A 162 -16.88 -31.65 41.72
CA MET A 162 -17.16 -32.65 42.77
C MET A 162 -16.21 -33.86 42.69
N PRO A 163 -15.65 -34.34 43.82
CA PRO A 163 -14.84 -35.58 43.86
C PRO A 163 -15.69 -36.84 43.59
N PRO A 164 -15.11 -37.99 43.16
CA PRO A 164 -13.69 -38.35 43.19
C PRO A 164 -12.87 -38.01 41.94
N ASN A 165 -13.50 -37.73 40.79
CA ASN A 165 -12.81 -37.44 39.52
C ASN A 165 -12.66 -35.94 39.22
N GLY A 166 -13.30 -35.09 40.02
CA GLY A 166 -13.19 -33.63 39.97
C GLY A 166 -12.48 -33.05 41.19
N GLY A 167 -12.66 -31.74 41.42
CA GLY A 167 -12.09 -31.00 42.52
C GLY A 167 -10.87 -30.16 42.11
N LYS A 168 -9.99 -29.88 43.08
CA LYS A 168 -8.91 -28.90 42.93
C LYS A 168 -7.95 -29.24 41.78
N GLU A 169 -7.52 -30.49 41.67
CA GLU A 169 -6.56 -30.93 40.63
C GLU A 169 -7.16 -30.87 39.22
N ALA A 170 -8.44 -31.23 39.08
CA ALA A 170 -9.14 -31.18 37.80
C ALA A 170 -9.34 -29.74 37.30
N VAL A 171 -9.64 -28.80 38.21
CA VAL A 171 -9.73 -27.37 37.89
C VAL A 171 -8.34 -26.79 37.59
N ALA A 172 -7.29 -27.22 38.28
CA ALA A 172 -5.91 -26.78 38.03
C ALA A 172 -5.37 -27.20 36.65
N ALA A 173 -5.91 -28.28 36.08
CA ALA A 173 -5.54 -28.77 34.76
C ALA A 173 -6.25 -28.02 33.61
N LEU A 174 -7.14 -27.07 33.91
CA LEU A 174 -7.82 -26.28 32.90
C LEU A 174 -6.91 -25.16 32.36
N PRO A 175 -6.93 -24.89 31.05
CA PRO A 175 -6.35 -23.67 30.49
C PRO A 175 -7.00 -22.41 31.07
N ASP A 176 -6.19 -21.38 31.36
CA ASP A 176 -6.65 -20.11 31.98
C ASP A 176 -7.72 -19.39 31.15
N ASP A 177 -7.59 -19.43 29.83
CA ASP A 177 -8.51 -18.88 28.83
C ASP A 177 -9.87 -19.61 28.83
N LEU A 178 -9.85 -20.93 28.97
CA LEU A 178 -11.08 -21.72 29.14
C LEU A 178 -11.72 -21.44 30.50
N GLY A 179 -10.93 -21.33 31.57
CA GLY A 179 -11.40 -20.93 32.89
C GLY A 179 -12.11 -19.58 32.87
N HIS A 180 -11.50 -18.58 32.23
CA HIS A 180 -12.08 -17.25 32.06
C HIS A 180 -13.40 -17.31 31.31
N SER A 181 -13.41 -17.98 30.16
CA SER A 181 -14.58 -18.08 29.30
C SER A 181 -15.75 -18.76 29.99
N LEU A 182 -15.48 -19.80 30.79
CA LEU A 182 -16.46 -20.47 31.63
C LEU A 182 -17.02 -19.50 32.69
N VAL A 183 -16.18 -18.91 33.53
CA VAL A 183 -16.65 -18.01 34.60
C VAL A 183 -17.46 -16.84 34.03
N PHE A 184 -16.97 -16.23 32.94
CA PHE A 184 -17.65 -15.14 32.25
C PHE A 184 -19.03 -15.54 31.72
N TYR A 185 -19.13 -16.72 31.10
CA TYR A 185 -20.41 -17.24 30.61
C TYR A 185 -21.38 -17.54 31.76
N LEU A 186 -20.90 -18.21 32.82
CA LEU A 186 -21.75 -18.60 33.97
C LEU A 186 -22.24 -17.38 34.77
N GLU A 187 -21.56 -16.24 34.72
CA GLU A 187 -22.01 -14.96 35.30
C GLU A 187 -23.29 -14.46 34.63
N ARG A 188 -23.35 -14.56 33.30
CA ARG A 188 -24.38 -13.93 32.47
C ARG A 188 -25.59 -14.81 32.22
N GLN A 189 -25.53 -16.08 32.64
CA GLN A 189 -26.51 -17.09 32.27
C GLN A 189 -27.32 -17.55 33.47
N GLU A 190 -28.64 -17.50 33.33
CA GLU A 190 -29.56 -17.95 34.37
C GLU A 190 -29.47 -19.48 34.56
N GLY A 191 -29.56 -19.93 35.82
CA GLY A 191 -29.59 -21.35 36.17
C GLY A 191 -28.22 -22.03 36.40
N PHE A 192 -27.10 -21.32 36.22
CA PHE A 192 -25.74 -21.84 36.48
C PHE A 192 -25.11 -21.34 37.80
N ALA A 193 -25.86 -20.63 38.63
CA ALA A 193 -25.34 -20.00 39.86
C ALA A 193 -24.61 -21.00 40.80
N LYS A 194 -25.12 -22.23 40.94
CA LYS A 194 -24.48 -23.26 41.77
C LYS A 194 -23.12 -23.69 41.21
N GLN A 195 -23.06 -23.95 39.90
CA GLN A 195 -21.85 -24.34 39.19
C GLN A 195 -20.80 -23.22 39.24
N ARG A 196 -21.24 -21.97 39.04
CA ARG A 196 -20.40 -20.78 39.15
C ARG A 196 -19.74 -20.68 40.52
N VAL A 197 -20.53 -20.75 41.59
CA VAL A 197 -19.99 -20.65 42.96
C VAL A 197 -19.02 -21.77 43.28
N ALA A 198 -19.30 -23.00 42.83
CA ALA A 198 -18.41 -24.14 43.02
C ALA A 198 -17.07 -23.97 42.29
N LEU A 199 -17.11 -23.55 41.01
CA LEU A 199 -15.92 -23.30 40.20
C LEU A 199 -15.08 -22.15 40.77
N LEU A 200 -15.71 -21.02 41.12
CA LEU A 200 -15.03 -19.86 41.70
C LEU A 200 -14.33 -20.20 43.02
N LYS A 201 -14.96 -20.98 43.90
CA LYS A 201 -14.32 -21.43 45.14
C LYS A 201 -13.05 -22.24 44.89
N LEU A 202 -13.06 -23.13 43.91
CA LEU A 202 -11.89 -23.94 43.56
C LEU A 202 -10.80 -23.11 42.88
N LEU A 203 -11.17 -22.19 41.98
CA LEU A 203 -10.23 -21.26 41.36
C LEU A 203 -9.58 -20.34 42.40
N GLN A 204 -10.35 -19.75 43.32
CA GLN A 204 -9.84 -18.89 44.41
C GLN A 204 -8.89 -19.65 45.35
N LEU A 205 -9.10 -20.97 45.52
CA LEU A 205 -8.20 -21.82 46.29
C LEU A 205 -6.90 -22.18 45.54
N LEU A 206 -6.91 -22.12 44.21
CA LEU A 206 -5.74 -22.36 43.36
C LEU A 206 -4.90 -21.10 43.16
N HIS A 207 -5.55 -19.95 43.08
CA HIS A 207 -4.92 -18.66 42.81
C HIS A 207 -5.17 -17.69 43.97
N PRO A 208 -4.26 -17.61 44.96
CA PRO A 208 -4.23 -16.50 45.90
C PRO A 208 -4.05 -15.18 45.16
N LYS A 209 -4.60 -14.07 45.68
CA LYS A 209 -4.68 -12.74 45.03
C LYS A 209 -3.40 -12.30 44.30
N ASP A 210 -2.22 -12.63 44.82
CA ASP A 210 -0.92 -12.22 44.26
C ASP A 210 -0.41 -13.10 43.09
N LYS A 211 -1.07 -14.24 42.81
CA LYS A 211 -0.70 -15.24 41.79
C LYS A 211 -1.85 -15.57 40.83
N THR A 212 -2.87 -14.73 40.77
CA THR A 212 -4.01 -14.91 39.87
C THR A 212 -3.62 -14.48 38.45
N PRO A 213 -3.85 -15.33 37.43
CA PRO A 213 -3.68 -14.95 36.03
C PRO A 213 -4.46 -13.67 35.73
N LEU A 214 -3.86 -12.77 34.94
CA LEU A 214 -4.47 -11.47 34.59
C LEU A 214 -5.87 -11.62 33.97
N THR A 215 -6.10 -12.71 33.23
CA THR A 215 -7.40 -13.02 32.64
C THR A 215 -8.46 -13.32 33.70
N LEU A 216 -8.12 -14.00 34.79
CA LEU A 216 -9.08 -14.44 35.80
C LEU A 216 -9.29 -13.42 36.93
N LEU A 217 -8.34 -12.50 37.13
CA LEU A 217 -8.33 -11.54 38.23
C LEU A 217 -9.64 -10.73 38.37
N PRO A 218 -10.22 -10.15 37.29
CA PRO A 218 -11.45 -9.35 37.40
C PRO A 218 -12.71 -10.19 37.70
N LEU A 219 -12.68 -11.49 37.38
CA LEU A 219 -13.82 -12.39 37.53
C LEU A 219 -13.82 -13.14 38.88
N MET A 220 -12.64 -13.30 39.50
CA MET A 220 -12.48 -14.11 40.71
C MET A 220 -12.58 -13.30 42.01
N HIS A 221 -12.06 -12.08 42.00
CA HIS A 221 -12.21 -11.18 43.13
C HIS A 221 -13.28 -10.19 42.72
N THR A 222 -14.38 -10.12 43.48
CA THR A 222 -15.23 -8.94 43.47
C THR A 222 -14.32 -7.81 43.87
N VAL A 223 -13.76 -7.13 42.89
CA VAL A 223 -13.10 -5.88 43.16
C VAL A 223 -14.20 -5.00 43.72
N ASP A 224 -14.03 -4.49 44.93
CA ASP A 224 -15.04 -3.59 45.52
C ASP A 224 -15.40 -2.58 44.42
N GLU A 225 -16.69 -2.34 44.20
CA GLU A 225 -17.18 -1.43 43.14
C GLU A 225 -16.54 -0.04 43.23
N SER A 226 -15.93 0.30 44.37
CA SER A 226 -15.13 1.50 44.62
C SER A 226 -13.65 1.43 44.23
N SER A 227 -13.11 0.26 43.89
CA SER A 227 -11.67 0.01 43.72
C SER A 227 -11.26 -0.44 42.32
N VAL A 228 -12.19 -0.97 41.51
CA VAL A 228 -12.00 -1.13 40.05
C VAL A 228 -13.27 -0.62 39.38
N GLU A 229 -13.32 0.70 39.29
CA GLU A 229 -13.96 1.30 38.13
C GLU A 229 -13.15 0.83 36.91
N LEU A 230 -13.80 0.14 35.98
CA LEU A 230 -13.26 -0.12 34.62
C LEU A 230 -13.14 1.18 33.79
N ASN A 231 -12.99 2.33 34.45
CA ASN A 231 -12.51 3.53 33.81
C ASN A 231 -11.01 3.32 33.57
N SER A 232 -10.65 3.08 32.32
CA SER A 232 -9.27 3.06 31.82
C SER A 232 -8.44 4.29 32.25
N ARG A 233 -9.06 5.34 32.80
CA ARG A 233 -8.40 6.50 33.44
C ARG A 233 -7.74 6.21 34.78
N THR A 234 -8.38 5.54 35.73
CA THR A 234 -7.87 5.46 37.12
C THR A 234 -6.81 4.38 37.31
N THR A 235 -6.95 3.23 36.65
CA THR A 235 -5.88 2.20 36.60
C THR A 235 -4.64 2.73 35.88
N PHE A 236 -4.85 3.60 34.88
CA PHE A 236 -3.77 4.29 34.17
C PHE A 236 -3.11 5.37 35.04
N GLU A 237 -3.89 6.19 35.76
CA GLU A 237 -3.38 7.17 36.74
C GLU A 237 -2.56 6.50 37.85
N GLN A 238 -2.93 5.31 38.31
CA GLN A 238 -2.16 4.55 39.30
C GLN A 238 -0.85 3.97 38.73
N VAL A 239 -0.84 3.53 37.46
CA VAL A 239 0.39 3.08 36.77
C VAL A 239 1.31 4.26 36.46
N VAL A 240 0.76 5.43 36.11
CA VAL A 240 1.50 6.69 35.97
C VAL A 240 2.03 7.18 37.32
N ALA A 241 1.26 7.04 38.40
CA ALA A 241 1.69 7.32 39.77
C ALA A 241 2.83 6.39 40.23
N MET A 242 2.81 5.12 39.81
CA MET A 242 3.92 4.19 40.04
C MET A 242 5.15 4.51 39.19
N ARG A 243 4.99 4.96 37.94
CA ARG A 243 6.10 5.37 37.06
C ARG A 243 6.72 6.71 37.46
N SER A 244 5.97 7.58 38.13
CA SER A 244 6.49 8.84 38.67
C SER A 244 7.34 8.67 39.94
N ALA A 245 7.52 7.42 40.42
CA ALA A 245 8.31 7.12 41.61
C ALA A 245 9.81 6.83 41.37
N ALA A 246 10.34 6.82 40.12
CA ALA A 246 11.80 6.89 39.87
C ALA A 246 12.17 7.09 38.37
N PRO A 247 13.33 7.69 38.02
CA PRO A 247 14.12 8.72 38.70
C PRO A 247 13.91 10.12 38.08
N THR A 248 14.32 11.15 38.83
CA THR A 248 14.26 12.57 38.46
C THR A 248 15.13 12.88 37.23
N GLY A 249 14.50 12.92 36.05
CA GLY A 249 15.03 13.46 34.80
C GLY A 249 13.93 13.45 33.73
N PRO A 250 13.93 14.37 32.74
CA PRO A 250 13.04 14.24 31.60
C PRO A 250 13.30 12.87 30.93
N PRO A 251 12.25 12.13 30.52
CA PRO A 251 12.43 10.89 29.79
C PRO A 251 13.31 11.12 28.55
N PRO A 252 14.16 10.15 28.17
CA PRO A 252 14.94 10.27 26.95
C PRO A 252 13.99 10.42 25.75
N LEU A 253 14.29 11.39 24.89
CA LEU A 253 13.52 11.64 23.68
C LEU A 253 13.59 10.44 22.73
N LEU A 254 12.51 10.17 22.02
CA LEU A 254 12.47 9.16 20.98
C LEU A 254 13.37 9.60 19.82
N PRO A 255 14.16 8.69 19.23
CA PRO A 255 14.89 9.00 18.01
C PRO A 255 13.90 9.39 16.90
N CYS A 256 14.27 10.35 16.07
CA CYS A 256 13.46 10.82 14.96
C CYS A 256 14.25 10.60 13.66
N ARG A 257 14.27 9.36 13.14
CA ARG A 257 15.07 9.01 11.96
C ARG A 257 14.22 8.41 10.85
N GLY A 258 14.50 8.83 9.62
CA GLY A 258 13.82 8.30 8.44
C GLY A 258 12.31 8.58 8.46
N ASP A 259 11.52 7.53 8.32
CA ASP A 259 10.05 7.56 8.19
C ASP A 259 9.30 7.31 9.50
N GLU A 260 9.98 7.14 10.64
CA GLU A 260 9.36 6.82 11.94
C GLU A 260 8.27 7.83 12.35
N LEU A 261 8.57 9.13 12.25
CA LEU A 261 7.60 10.19 12.55
C LEU A 261 6.45 10.20 11.53
N ALA A 262 6.72 9.88 10.27
CA ALA A 262 5.71 9.83 9.22
C ALA A 262 4.73 8.68 9.44
N MET A 263 5.22 7.47 9.74
CA MET A 263 4.40 6.30 10.08
C MET A 263 3.53 6.57 11.31
N LEU A 264 4.11 7.16 12.36
CA LEU A 264 3.34 7.48 13.55
C LEU A 264 2.25 8.52 13.25
N MET A 265 2.58 9.60 12.54
CA MET A 265 1.59 10.61 12.18
C MET A 265 0.48 10.03 11.30
N GLU A 266 0.79 9.08 10.42
CA GLU A 266 -0.19 8.31 9.64
C GLU A 266 -1.13 7.51 10.56
N ASP A 267 -0.59 6.78 11.53
CA ASP A 267 -1.37 6.02 12.52
C ASP A 267 -2.26 6.92 13.39
N LEU A 268 -1.78 8.11 13.79
CA LEU A 268 -2.56 9.06 14.60
C LEU A 268 -3.62 9.81 13.78
N GLY A 269 -3.47 9.83 12.46
CA GLY A 269 -4.32 10.55 11.53
C GLY A 269 -4.28 12.07 11.68
N TYR A 270 -5.23 12.76 11.05
CA TYR A 270 -5.28 14.22 10.96
C TYR A 270 -5.29 14.94 12.32
N SER A 271 -5.83 14.26 13.34
CA SER A 271 -5.95 14.76 14.72
C SER A 271 -4.62 15.23 15.30
N CYS A 272 -3.51 14.58 14.98
CA CYS A 272 -2.19 14.96 15.51
C CYS A 272 -1.69 16.31 15.01
N CYS A 273 -2.23 16.77 13.86
CA CYS A 273 -1.88 18.04 13.24
C CYS A 273 -3.01 19.08 13.43
N ALA A 274 -4.06 18.78 14.19
CA ALA A 274 -5.24 19.66 14.33
C ALA A 274 -4.89 21.10 14.75
N SER A 275 -3.88 21.27 15.62
CA SER A 275 -3.40 22.57 16.08
C SER A 275 -1.88 22.59 16.26
N VAL A 276 -1.29 23.79 16.27
CA VAL A 276 0.14 24.00 16.56
C VAL A 276 0.51 23.39 17.90
N LYS A 277 -0.37 23.53 18.91
CA LYS A 277 -0.15 23.01 20.25
C LYS A 277 -0.06 21.48 20.25
N THR A 278 -1.05 20.82 19.63
CA THR A 278 -1.13 19.36 19.53
C THR A 278 0.12 18.77 18.86
N LEU A 279 0.50 19.35 17.71
CA LEU A 279 1.66 18.88 16.98
C LEU A 279 2.97 19.18 17.73
N SER A 280 3.07 20.33 18.42
CA SER A 280 4.25 20.66 19.22
C SER A 280 4.44 19.72 20.41
N GLU A 281 3.34 19.24 20.99
CA GLU A 281 3.37 18.21 22.04
C GLU A 281 3.88 16.88 21.48
N LEU A 282 3.36 16.43 20.32
CA LEU A 282 3.85 15.24 19.63
C LEU A 282 5.34 15.34 19.28
N LEU A 283 5.77 16.44 18.65
CA LEU A 283 7.17 16.70 18.31
C LEU A 283 8.08 16.86 19.54
N GLY A 284 7.50 17.15 20.71
CA GLY A 284 8.19 17.27 21.98
C GLY A 284 8.71 15.94 22.51
N GLU A 285 8.09 14.82 22.13
CA GLU A 285 8.48 13.46 22.53
C GLU A 285 9.68 12.93 21.72
N PHE A 286 10.01 13.57 20.59
CA PHE A 286 11.07 13.17 19.67
C PHE A 286 12.28 14.11 19.73
N GLU A 287 13.45 13.59 19.34
CA GLU A 287 14.60 14.40 18.95
C GLU A 287 14.20 15.38 17.83
N PRO A 288 14.83 16.57 17.73
CA PRO A 288 14.50 17.54 16.68
C PRO A 288 14.59 16.90 15.27
N PRO A 289 13.48 16.85 14.50
CA PRO A 289 13.49 16.21 13.18
C PRO A 289 14.41 16.95 12.22
N ASP A 290 15.16 16.18 11.43
CA ASP A 290 16.00 16.70 10.36
C ASP A 290 15.21 16.89 9.04
N ALA A 291 15.88 17.43 8.01
CA ALA A 291 15.24 17.71 6.73
C ALA A 291 14.70 16.44 6.04
N ALA A 292 15.38 15.30 6.21
CA ALA A 292 14.96 14.03 5.64
C ALA A 292 13.69 13.49 6.31
N CYS A 293 13.63 13.55 7.64
CA CYS A 293 12.45 13.15 8.41
C CYS A 293 11.24 14.02 8.06
N VAL A 294 11.41 15.34 7.99
CA VAL A 294 10.33 16.24 7.56
C VAL A 294 9.91 15.97 6.12
N GLY A 295 10.86 15.64 5.23
CA GLY A 295 10.56 15.25 3.84
C GLY A 295 9.69 13.99 3.76
N ALA A 296 10.00 12.98 4.56
CA ALA A 296 9.19 11.77 4.68
C ALA A 296 7.78 12.06 5.21
N VAL A 297 7.65 12.94 6.22
CA VAL A 297 6.34 13.38 6.75
C VAL A 297 5.52 14.10 5.68
N VAL A 298 6.12 15.01 4.92
CA VAL A 298 5.42 15.71 3.81
C VAL A 298 4.98 14.71 2.73
N GLY A 299 5.82 13.72 2.42
CA GLY A 299 5.49 12.63 1.52
C GLY A 299 4.28 11.81 1.98
N MET A 300 4.27 11.41 3.25
CA MET A 300 3.14 10.71 3.87
C MET A 300 1.87 11.57 3.86
N MET A 301 1.96 12.85 4.23
CA MET A 301 0.80 13.75 4.21
C MET A 301 0.22 13.88 2.81
N ALA A 302 1.07 13.94 1.77
CA ALA A 302 0.66 13.99 0.37
C ALA A 302 0.00 12.69 -0.11
N LYS A 303 0.46 11.52 0.38
CA LYS A 303 -0.17 10.22 0.12
C LYS A 303 -1.57 10.13 0.75
N THR A 304 -1.71 10.66 1.96
CA THR A 304 -2.87 10.42 2.83
C THR A 304 -3.96 11.49 2.76
N VAL A 305 -3.81 12.54 1.95
CA VAL A 305 -4.74 13.70 1.86
C VAL A 305 -6.23 13.33 1.83
N THR A 306 -6.59 12.20 1.22
CA THR A 306 -7.97 11.72 1.13
C THR A 306 -8.13 10.24 1.49
N ALA A 307 -7.12 9.64 2.12
CA ALA A 307 -7.03 8.18 2.29
C ALA A 307 -7.23 7.70 3.74
N LEU A 308 -7.04 8.59 4.72
CA LEU A 308 -7.26 8.27 6.14
C LEU A 308 -8.75 8.29 6.47
N ASP A 309 -9.18 7.32 7.28
CA ASP A 309 -10.56 7.18 7.74
C ASP A 309 -10.89 8.22 8.83
N ASP A 310 -12.09 8.79 8.76
CA ASP A 310 -12.54 9.91 9.61
C ASP A 310 -12.97 9.45 11.03
N SER A 311 -12.91 8.13 11.31
CA SER A 311 -13.75 7.52 12.35
C SER A 311 -13.13 7.45 13.75
N LEU A 312 -11.81 7.55 13.93
CA LEU A 312 -11.19 7.50 15.27
C LEU A 312 -9.90 8.33 15.38
N SER A 313 -9.87 9.29 16.32
CA SER A 313 -8.64 9.97 16.76
C SER A 313 -7.85 9.07 17.73
N LEU A 314 -6.68 8.58 17.30
CA LEU A 314 -5.77 7.80 18.16
C LEU A 314 -4.79 8.68 18.96
N HIS A 315 -4.76 10.00 18.71
CA HIS A 315 -3.84 10.94 19.33
C HIS A 315 -3.93 10.96 20.87
N GLY A 316 -5.15 10.93 21.41
CA GLY A 316 -5.37 10.92 22.86
C GLY A 316 -4.77 9.67 23.53
N ALA A 317 -4.99 8.49 22.94
CA ALA A 317 -4.45 7.23 23.42
C ALA A 317 -2.91 7.19 23.35
N PHE A 318 -2.33 7.68 22.26
CA PHE A 318 -0.88 7.75 22.07
C PHE A 318 -0.19 8.69 23.05
N SER A 319 -0.65 9.95 23.15
CA SER A 319 -0.06 10.93 24.08
C SER A 319 -0.09 10.40 25.52
N THR A 320 -1.19 9.74 25.88
CA THR A 320 -1.35 9.09 27.17
C THR A 320 -0.31 8.00 27.36
N ALA A 321 -0.16 7.07 26.40
CA ALA A 321 0.78 5.96 26.49
C ALA A 321 2.27 6.36 26.56
N VAL A 322 2.67 7.41 25.81
CA VAL A 322 4.08 7.84 25.70
C VAL A 322 4.47 8.80 26.83
N SER A 323 3.65 9.83 27.08
CA SER A 323 4.00 10.89 28.04
C SER A 323 3.43 10.66 29.44
N GLY A 324 2.51 9.71 29.61
CA GLY A 324 1.75 9.51 30.86
C GLY A 324 0.73 10.63 31.13
N ARG A 325 0.55 11.58 30.21
CA ARG A 325 -0.39 12.70 30.33
C ARG A 325 -1.62 12.42 29.47
N TYR A 326 -2.76 12.24 30.12
CA TYR A 326 -4.05 12.28 29.42
C TYR A 326 -4.28 13.72 28.99
N GLN A 327 -4.17 13.97 27.68
CA GLN A 327 -4.45 15.27 27.13
C GLN A 327 -5.96 15.44 26.98
N ASP A 328 -6.48 16.63 27.28
CA ASP A 328 -7.86 17.08 27.05
C ASP A 328 -8.22 17.16 25.55
N PHE A 329 -7.58 16.39 24.68
CA PHE A 329 -7.87 16.36 23.26
C PHE A 329 -9.32 15.91 23.00
N ASP A 330 -9.84 14.99 23.84
CA ASP A 330 -11.23 14.53 23.79
C ASP A 330 -12.22 15.50 24.46
N ALA A 331 -11.79 16.31 25.44
CA ALA A 331 -12.70 17.05 26.31
C ALA A 331 -13.27 18.34 25.69
N LYS A 332 -12.84 18.72 24.48
CA LYS A 332 -13.24 19.96 23.80
C LYS A 332 -13.65 19.83 22.34
N PHE A 333 -13.83 18.60 21.85
CA PHE A 333 -14.33 18.36 20.50
C PHE A 333 -15.87 18.49 20.50
N ASP A 334 -16.37 19.73 20.51
CA ASP A 334 -17.75 19.99 20.10
C ASP A 334 -17.84 19.64 18.60
N ALA A 335 -18.42 18.47 18.30
CA ALA A 335 -18.64 17.99 16.93
C ALA A 335 -19.48 18.96 16.06
N ASP A 336 -20.11 19.95 16.70
CA ASP A 336 -20.94 20.97 16.06
C ASP A 336 -20.15 22.18 15.49
N LYS A 337 -18.83 22.25 15.66
CA LYS A 337 -18.00 23.32 15.06
C LYS A 337 -17.32 22.84 13.77
N GLU A 338 -17.58 23.55 12.65
CA GLU A 338 -16.96 23.30 11.34
C GLU A 338 -15.42 23.18 11.40
N ASP A 339 -14.77 24.01 12.22
CA ASP A 339 -13.31 23.98 12.39
C ASP A 339 -12.80 22.68 13.03
N ALA A 340 -13.62 22.04 13.87
CA ALA A 340 -13.27 20.79 14.54
C ALA A 340 -13.41 19.61 13.56
N VAL A 341 -14.48 19.58 12.75
CA VAL A 341 -14.68 18.58 11.70
C VAL A 341 -13.58 18.68 10.63
N LYS A 342 -13.19 19.88 10.24
CA LYS A 342 -12.10 20.10 9.27
C LYS A 342 -10.74 19.62 9.81
N ALA A 343 -10.50 19.74 11.10
CA ALA A 343 -9.28 19.27 11.76
C ALA A 343 -9.17 17.73 11.85
N LEU A 344 -10.28 17.00 11.68
CA LEU A 344 -10.31 15.54 11.64
C LEU A 344 -10.36 14.96 10.22
N THR A 345 -10.51 15.79 9.19
CA THR A 345 -10.73 15.35 7.81
C THR A 345 -9.65 15.89 6.85
N SER A 346 -8.70 16.68 7.36
CA SER A 346 -7.62 17.25 6.53
C SER A 346 -6.39 17.64 7.35
N TRP A 347 -5.22 17.60 6.69
CA TRP A 347 -3.96 18.06 7.26
C TRP A 347 -3.91 19.60 7.41
N ASN A 348 -3.68 20.09 8.62
CA ASN A 348 -3.55 21.53 8.88
C ASN A 348 -2.11 22.02 8.58
N ILE A 349 -1.86 22.36 7.31
CA ILE A 349 -0.54 22.81 6.82
C ILE A 349 0.00 24.05 7.57
N PRO A 350 -0.79 25.11 7.86
CA PRO A 350 -0.31 26.22 8.69
C PRO A 350 0.18 25.79 10.07
N ALA A 351 -0.56 24.90 10.74
CA ALA A 351 -0.17 24.39 12.05
C ALA A 351 1.11 23.54 11.97
N PHE A 352 1.21 22.70 10.93
CA PHE A 352 2.38 21.89 10.62
C PHE A 352 3.66 22.71 10.50
N VAL A 353 3.68 23.70 9.60
CA VAL A 353 4.85 24.53 9.34
C VAL A 353 5.22 25.37 10.57
N LYS A 354 4.22 25.91 11.28
CA LYS A 354 4.47 26.73 12.47
C LYS A 354 5.05 25.91 13.62
N ALA A 355 4.50 24.73 13.92
CA ALA A 355 5.02 23.86 14.99
C ALA A 355 6.46 23.40 14.70
N LEU A 356 6.77 23.02 13.46
CA LEU A 356 8.12 22.63 13.06
C LEU A 356 9.11 23.79 13.12
N ARG A 357 8.71 25.02 12.76
CA ARG A 357 9.59 26.20 12.92
C ARG A 357 9.85 26.53 14.39
N GLU A 358 8.86 26.36 15.26
CA GLU A 358 9.03 26.55 16.70
C GLU A 358 9.94 25.49 17.32
N ARG A 359 9.85 24.22 16.85
CA ARG A 359 10.69 23.11 17.33
C ARG A 359 12.11 23.11 16.75
N CYS A 360 12.26 23.40 15.46
CA CYS A 360 13.50 23.32 14.69
C CYS A 360 13.77 24.63 13.92
N PRO A 361 14.15 25.72 14.60
CA PRO A 361 14.38 27.02 13.94
C PRO A 361 15.55 27.02 12.95
N ALA A 362 16.47 26.06 13.06
CA ALA A 362 17.62 25.89 12.17
C ALA A 362 17.35 24.94 10.97
N LEU A 363 16.11 24.45 10.81
CA LEU A 363 15.74 23.53 9.73
C LEU A 363 15.89 24.21 8.36
N ASP A 364 16.67 23.61 7.48
CA ASP A 364 16.73 24.02 6.08
C ASP A 364 15.53 23.47 5.31
N TRP A 365 14.49 24.31 5.19
CA TRP A 365 13.28 23.99 4.45
C TRP A 365 13.53 23.68 2.97
N ALA A 366 14.59 24.22 2.34
CA ALA A 366 14.87 23.88 0.95
C ALA A 366 15.33 22.42 0.83
N SER A 367 16.18 21.97 1.75
CA SER A 367 16.65 20.58 1.82
C SER A 367 15.52 19.58 2.06
N VAL A 368 14.45 19.96 2.76
CA VAL A 368 13.26 19.10 2.96
C VAL A 368 12.68 18.63 1.62
N PHE A 369 12.58 19.54 0.64
CA PHE A 369 12.02 19.20 -0.68
C PHE A 369 13.00 18.44 -1.57
N GLU A 370 14.30 18.51 -1.28
CA GLU A 370 15.32 17.67 -1.94
C GLU A 370 15.27 16.22 -1.42
N HIS A 371 14.81 16.02 -0.18
CA HIS A 371 14.64 14.70 0.44
C HIS A 371 13.22 14.12 0.29
N LEU A 372 12.39 14.65 -0.62
CA LEU A 372 11.10 14.03 -0.95
C LEU A 372 11.27 12.67 -1.63
N ASP A 373 12.38 12.47 -2.35
CA ASP A 373 12.70 11.23 -3.04
C ASP A 373 13.03 10.11 -2.03
N THR A 374 11.98 9.47 -1.54
CA THR A 374 12.03 8.35 -0.60
C THR A 374 11.39 7.11 -1.23
N PRO A 375 11.86 5.90 -0.88
CA PRO A 375 11.31 4.65 -1.43
C PRO A 375 9.83 4.43 -1.06
N ALA A 376 9.36 5.00 0.06
CA ALA A 376 7.99 4.86 0.55
C ALA A 376 7.01 5.90 -0.04
N LEU A 377 7.50 6.91 -0.78
CA LEU A 377 6.66 7.96 -1.33
C LEU A 377 5.73 7.41 -2.41
N GLU A 378 4.45 7.75 -2.27
CA GLU A 378 3.40 7.51 -3.27
C GLU A 378 2.48 8.72 -3.30
N VAL A 379 2.11 9.20 -4.49
CA VAL A 379 1.25 10.37 -4.66
C VAL A 379 0.09 10.01 -5.58
N PRO A 380 -0.96 9.35 -5.06
CA PRO A 380 -2.02 8.80 -5.89
C PRO A 380 -2.95 9.89 -6.48
N SER A 381 -2.99 11.08 -5.90
CA SER A 381 -3.95 12.13 -6.26
C SER A 381 -3.29 13.49 -6.54
N ALA A 382 -3.94 14.30 -7.36
CA ALA A 382 -3.53 15.69 -7.61
C ALA A 382 -3.60 16.56 -6.35
N ALA A 383 -4.46 16.21 -5.38
CA ALA A 383 -4.52 16.86 -4.09
C ALA A 383 -3.23 16.67 -3.28
N GLY A 384 -2.55 15.52 -3.44
CA GLY A 384 -1.23 15.27 -2.86
C GLY A 384 -0.15 16.21 -3.39
N LEU A 385 -0.10 16.45 -4.71
CA LEU A 385 0.78 17.47 -5.30
C LEU A 385 0.45 18.87 -4.77
N GLY A 386 -0.84 19.21 -4.67
CA GLY A 386 -1.29 20.48 -4.09
C GLY A 386 -0.83 20.68 -2.64
N LEU A 387 -0.85 19.61 -1.82
CA LEU A 387 -0.33 19.66 -0.45
C LEU A 387 1.16 19.98 -0.42
N ILE A 388 1.97 19.31 -1.25
CA ILE A 388 3.42 19.54 -1.30
C ILE A 388 3.73 21.00 -1.66
N VAL A 389 3.03 21.55 -2.66
CA VAL A 389 3.18 22.96 -3.03
C VAL A 389 2.79 23.88 -1.88
N GLU A 390 1.64 23.63 -1.26
CA GLU A 390 1.13 24.50 -0.20
C GLU A 390 2.08 24.50 1.02
N VAL A 391 2.64 23.34 1.39
CA VAL A 391 3.69 23.24 2.41
C VAL A 391 4.92 24.06 2.01
N HIS A 392 5.39 23.95 0.76
CA HIS A 392 6.51 24.76 0.25
C HIS A 392 6.22 26.25 0.33
N ARG A 393 5.05 26.68 -0.12
CA ARG A 393 4.61 28.07 -0.12
C ARG A 393 4.56 28.64 1.29
N GLN A 394 4.06 27.89 2.26
CA GLN A 394 4.03 28.29 3.68
C GLN A 394 5.43 28.32 4.30
N ALA A 395 6.29 27.34 3.96
CA ALA A 395 7.62 27.18 4.50
C ALA A 395 8.65 28.20 3.96
N LEU A 396 8.56 28.57 2.69
CA LEU A 396 9.58 29.38 2.00
C LEU A 396 9.02 30.67 1.38
N GLY A 397 7.70 30.87 1.38
CA GLY A 397 7.04 32.06 0.81
C GLY A 397 7.14 32.17 -0.72
N THR A 398 7.61 31.12 -1.40
CA THR A 398 7.80 31.07 -2.85
C THR A 398 7.13 29.84 -3.45
N ALA A 399 6.84 29.86 -4.76
CA ALA A 399 6.33 28.70 -5.49
C ALA A 399 7.37 27.58 -5.54
N LEU A 400 6.93 26.32 -5.61
CA LEU A 400 7.80 25.14 -5.56
C LEU A 400 8.71 25.12 -6.80
N PRO A 401 10.05 25.15 -6.66
CA PRO A 401 10.93 25.11 -7.82
C PRO A 401 10.77 23.81 -8.59
N ALA A 402 10.59 23.89 -9.91
CA ALA A 402 10.42 22.70 -10.75
C ALA A 402 11.59 21.71 -10.65
N ARG A 403 12.80 22.19 -10.35
CA ARG A 403 13.99 21.32 -10.15
C ARG A 403 13.80 20.25 -9.07
N CYS A 404 12.96 20.49 -8.06
CA CYS A 404 12.70 19.52 -7.00
C CYS A 404 11.97 18.27 -7.54
N LEU A 405 11.10 18.46 -8.54
CA LEU A 405 10.32 17.39 -9.17
C LEU A 405 10.99 16.83 -10.43
N LEU A 406 11.65 17.69 -11.21
CA LEU A 406 12.25 17.36 -12.51
C LEU A 406 13.65 16.75 -12.42
N GLY A 407 14.21 16.63 -11.21
CA GLY A 407 15.53 16.05 -10.95
C GLY A 407 15.66 14.57 -11.32
N ARG A 408 16.73 13.93 -10.82
CA ARG A 408 16.88 12.47 -10.89
C ARG A 408 16.42 11.88 -9.57
N TRP A 409 15.36 11.08 -9.62
CA TRP A 409 14.81 10.41 -8.44
C TRP A 409 15.19 8.93 -8.48
N THR A 410 15.39 8.36 -7.30
CA THR A 410 15.53 6.93 -7.05
C THR A 410 14.17 6.25 -7.12
N ASN A 411 13.13 6.87 -6.56
CA ASN A 411 11.74 6.43 -6.70
C ASN A 411 11.13 6.99 -7.99
N THR A 412 11.39 6.30 -9.09
CA THR A 412 10.90 6.68 -10.43
C THR A 412 9.38 6.60 -10.55
N HIS A 413 8.72 5.74 -9.75
CA HIS A 413 7.26 5.61 -9.74
C HIS A 413 6.59 6.85 -9.13
N ALA A 414 7.05 7.29 -7.96
CA ALA A 414 6.56 8.51 -7.33
C ALA A 414 6.82 9.75 -8.18
N GLN A 415 8.01 9.83 -8.80
CA GLN A 415 8.32 10.91 -9.72
C GLN A 415 7.33 10.95 -10.88
N LEU A 416 7.03 9.82 -11.52
CA LEU A 416 6.06 9.75 -12.61
C LEU A 416 4.65 10.21 -12.17
N GLN A 417 4.19 9.79 -10.99
CA GLN A 417 2.89 10.22 -10.46
C GLN A 417 2.83 11.74 -10.28
N LEU A 418 3.86 12.34 -9.68
CA LEU A 418 3.96 13.79 -9.51
C LEU A 418 3.95 14.53 -10.86
N LEU A 419 4.70 14.03 -11.86
CA LEU A 419 4.72 14.64 -13.19
C LEU A 419 3.38 14.46 -13.94
N THR A 420 2.70 13.34 -13.73
CA THR A 420 1.35 13.11 -14.28
C THR A 420 0.37 14.15 -13.74
N HIS A 421 0.37 14.37 -12.42
CA HIS A 421 -0.47 15.37 -11.78
C HIS A 421 -0.07 16.80 -12.17
N LEU A 422 1.22 17.08 -12.36
CA LEU A 422 1.72 18.36 -12.83
C LEU A 422 1.17 18.68 -14.23
N VAL A 423 1.30 17.76 -15.18
CA VAL A 423 0.81 17.91 -16.56
C VAL A 423 -0.73 18.02 -16.60
N GLY A 424 -1.43 17.27 -15.76
CA GLY A 424 -2.90 17.30 -15.68
C GLY A 424 -3.48 18.55 -14.98
N SER A 425 -2.66 19.34 -14.29
CA SER A 425 -3.12 20.50 -13.53
C SER A 425 -3.48 21.67 -14.47
N LYS A 426 -4.73 22.16 -14.38
CA LYS A 426 -5.24 23.26 -15.24
C LYS A 426 -4.66 24.65 -14.89
N GLY A 427 -3.72 24.72 -13.95
CA GLY A 427 -3.08 25.94 -13.51
C GLY A 427 -1.75 25.64 -12.84
N HIS A 428 -0.65 25.82 -13.55
CA HIS A 428 0.72 25.68 -13.06
C HIS A 428 1.15 26.81 -12.10
N ALA A 429 0.21 27.51 -11.46
CA ALA A 429 0.50 28.68 -10.62
C ALA A 429 1.38 28.34 -9.39
N ASP A 430 1.46 27.05 -9.11
CA ASP A 430 1.91 26.46 -7.85
C ASP A 430 3.34 25.89 -7.96
N VAL A 431 3.81 25.57 -9.17
CA VAL A 431 5.19 25.11 -9.44
C VAL A 431 5.92 26.12 -10.34
N ASP A 432 7.03 26.66 -9.85
CA ASP A 432 7.84 27.63 -10.57
C ASP A 432 8.67 26.95 -11.67
N LEU A 433 8.17 27.04 -12.90
CA LEU A 433 8.84 26.63 -14.14
C LEU A 433 9.67 27.76 -14.77
N SER A 434 9.73 28.96 -14.19
CA SER A 434 10.41 30.12 -14.80
C SER A 434 11.92 29.92 -14.97
N LYS A 435 12.55 29.18 -14.06
CA LYS A 435 14.00 28.90 -14.07
C LYS A 435 14.38 27.64 -14.86
N ALA A 436 13.40 26.88 -15.35
CA ALA A 436 13.66 25.68 -16.16
C ALA A 436 14.02 26.07 -17.60
N ARG A 437 14.71 25.17 -18.31
CA ARG A 437 15.04 25.40 -19.73
C ARG A 437 13.74 25.45 -20.55
N ARG A 438 13.58 26.49 -21.37
CA ARG A 438 12.39 26.73 -22.18
C ARG A 438 12.58 26.40 -23.65
N VAL A 439 11.50 26.04 -24.34
CA VAL A 439 11.50 25.77 -25.78
C VAL A 439 11.70 27.08 -26.56
N GLU A 440 12.89 27.28 -27.13
CA GLU A 440 13.29 28.51 -27.86
C GLU A 440 12.39 28.89 -29.06
N ALA A 441 11.73 27.92 -29.70
CA ALA A 441 10.99 28.14 -30.96
C ALA A 441 9.48 28.45 -30.77
N ALA A 442 9.00 28.57 -29.52
CA ALA A 442 7.57 28.63 -29.20
C ALA A 442 7.04 30.07 -29.06
N PRO A 443 5.93 30.46 -29.74
CA PRO A 443 5.22 31.69 -29.41
C PRO A 443 4.45 31.53 -28.09
N GLU A 444 5.09 31.87 -26.96
CA GLU A 444 4.58 31.66 -25.60
C GLU A 444 3.16 32.21 -25.36
N ALA A 445 2.85 33.39 -25.93
CA ALA A 445 1.56 34.06 -25.75
C ALA A 445 0.37 33.33 -26.39
N ALA A 446 0.61 32.35 -27.27
CA ALA A 446 -0.43 31.59 -27.96
C ALA A 446 -0.73 30.22 -27.32
N VAL A 447 0.03 29.80 -26.32
CA VAL A 447 -0.13 28.47 -25.68
C VAL A 447 -1.21 28.54 -24.61
N LYS A 448 -2.23 27.68 -24.74
CA LYS A 448 -3.29 27.57 -23.74
C LYS A 448 -2.72 27.20 -22.35
N PRO A 449 -3.30 27.70 -21.24
CA PRO A 449 -2.85 27.40 -19.88
C PRO A 449 -2.69 25.91 -19.57
N GLU A 450 -3.57 25.08 -20.12
CA GLU A 450 -3.57 23.62 -19.98
C GLU A 450 -2.34 22.91 -20.57
N HIS A 451 -1.60 23.56 -21.48
CA HIS A 451 -0.40 22.98 -22.11
C HIS A 451 0.90 23.72 -21.76
N GLN A 452 0.86 24.65 -20.80
CA GLN A 452 2.04 25.46 -20.44
C GLN A 452 3.19 24.64 -19.86
N ALA A 453 2.92 23.49 -19.22
CA ALA A 453 3.94 22.55 -18.76
C ALA A 453 4.94 22.19 -19.86
N TRP A 454 4.46 22.01 -21.08
CA TRP A 454 5.24 21.56 -22.24
C TRP A 454 6.19 22.63 -22.80
N LEU A 455 6.16 23.86 -22.29
CA LEU A 455 7.19 24.87 -22.56
C LEU A 455 8.52 24.53 -21.85
N CYS A 456 8.46 23.70 -20.80
CA CYS A 456 9.62 23.26 -20.03
C CYS A 456 10.30 22.06 -20.72
N VAL A 457 11.51 22.27 -21.24
CA VAL A 457 12.33 21.22 -21.87
C VAL A 457 12.74 20.16 -20.83
N ASP A 458 12.97 20.57 -19.59
CA ASP A 458 13.39 19.66 -18.51
C ASP A 458 12.28 18.66 -18.13
N LEU A 459 11.00 19.01 -18.34
CA LEU A 459 9.87 18.10 -18.19
C LEU A 459 9.90 16.98 -19.23
N THR A 460 10.07 17.33 -20.50
CA THR A 460 10.28 16.35 -21.58
C THR A 460 11.48 15.47 -21.27
N GLY A 461 12.56 16.08 -20.76
CA GLY A 461 13.74 15.39 -20.27
C GLY A 461 13.48 14.37 -19.18
N ALA A 462 12.71 14.74 -18.16
CA ALA A 462 12.36 13.86 -17.05
C ALA A 462 11.51 12.68 -17.52
N LEU A 463 10.48 12.92 -18.34
CA LEU A 463 9.62 11.86 -18.87
C LEU A 463 10.37 10.88 -19.77
N LEU A 464 11.29 11.35 -20.61
CA LEU A 464 12.13 10.46 -21.41
C LEU A 464 13.07 9.62 -20.54
N ARG A 465 13.66 10.18 -19.48
CA ARG A 465 14.47 9.39 -18.52
C ARG A 465 13.62 8.33 -17.81
N LEU A 466 12.40 8.65 -17.41
CA LEU A 466 11.46 7.71 -16.78
C LEU A 466 11.05 6.59 -17.74
N SER A 467 10.86 6.90 -19.03
CA SER A 467 10.57 5.88 -20.05
C SER A 467 11.68 4.84 -20.18
N ALA A 468 12.95 5.26 -20.03
CA ALA A 468 14.12 4.37 -20.06
C ALA A 468 14.31 3.59 -18.74
N SER A 469 13.59 3.96 -17.68
CA SER A 469 13.71 3.40 -16.32
C SER A 469 12.57 2.45 -15.94
N GLY A 470 11.81 1.96 -16.94
CA GLY A 470 10.74 0.97 -16.75
C GLY A 470 9.30 1.50 -16.87
N HIS A 471 9.11 2.82 -17.01
CA HIS A 471 7.79 3.47 -17.10
C HIS A 471 7.42 3.89 -18.52
N TYR A 472 7.69 3.01 -19.49
CA TYR A 472 7.57 3.33 -20.92
C TYR A 472 6.14 3.73 -21.33
N ARG A 473 5.15 2.93 -20.94
CA ARG A 473 3.76 3.09 -21.39
C ARG A 473 3.11 4.32 -20.79
N GLU A 474 3.39 4.58 -19.54
CA GLU A 474 2.87 5.71 -18.78
C GLU A 474 3.45 7.03 -19.32
N ALA A 475 4.77 7.07 -19.57
CA ALA A 475 5.41 8.22 -20.22
C ALA A 475 4.85 8.43 -21.65
N GLN A 476 4.68 7.35 -22.42
CA GLN A 476 4.09 7.41 -23.76
C GLN A 476 2.66 7.97 -23.73
N ALA A 477 1.84 7.58 -22.75
CA ALA A 477 0.48 8.09 -22.58
C ALA A 477 0.45 9.61 -22.31
N LEU A 478 1.38 10.11 -21.48
CA LEU A 478 1.52 11.56 -21.23
C LEU A 478 1.93 12.31 -22.50
N PHE A 479 2.83 11.74 -23.31
CA PHE A 479 3.23 12.34 -24.58
C PHE A 479 2.13 12.29 -25.66
N ALA A 480 1.19 11.35 -25.58
CA ALA A 480 0.09 11.26 -26.55
C ALA A 480 -0.78 12.53 -26.55
N ASP A 481 -1.02 13.13 -25.38
CA ASP A 481 -1.75 14.40 -25.27
C ASP A 481 -0.96 15.56 -25.90
N ALA A 482 0.34 15.65 -25.59
CA ALA A 482 1.23 16.64 -26.19
C ALA A 482 1.34 16.50 -27.71
N LEU A 483 1.38 15.27 -28.22
CA LEU A 483 1.45 14.95 -29.64
C LEU A 483 0.17 15.34 -30.39
N ALA A 484 -0.99 15.30 -29.73
CA ALA A 484 -2.28 15.68 -30.31
C ALA A 484 -2.49 17.20 -30.30
N HIS A 485 -2.17 17.88 -29.20
CA HIS A 485 -2.57 19.27 -28.98
C HIS A 485 -1.44 20.30 -29.16
N VAL A 486 -0.19 19.93 -28.85
CA VAL A 486 0.99 20.82 -28.92
C VAL A 486 2.23 20.16 -29.57
N PRO A 487 2.10 19.54 -30.76
CA PRO A 487 3.19 18.79 -31.40
C PRO A 487 4.42 19.65 -31.71
N GLN A 488 4.24 20.95 -31.95
CA GLN A 488 5.33 21.90 -32.21
C GLN A 488 6.19 22.16 -30.96
N LEU A 489 5.59 22.22 -29.76
CA LEU A 489 6.33 22.40 -28.52
C LEU A 489 7.14 21.15 -28.21
N LEU A 490 6.52 19.98 -28.40
CA LEU A 490 7.15 18.69 -28.20
C LEU A 490 8.36 18.50 -29.13
N LEU A 491 8.20 18.76 -30.44
CA LEU A 491 9.32 18.69 -31.37
C LEU A 491 10.43 19.67 -30.99
N GLY A 492 10.08 20.89 -30.59
CA GLY A 492 11.04 21.91 -30.15
C GLY A 492 11.84 21.48 -28.93
N ALA A 493 11.19 20.84 -27.95
CA ALA A 493 11.82 20.28 -26.77
C ALA A 493 12.75 19.11 -27.12
N LEU A 494 12.29 18.14 -27.92
CA LEU A 494 13.06 16.94 -28.30
C LEU A 494 14.35 17.29 -29.06
N VAL A 495 14.30 18.30 -29.92
CA VAL A 495 15.47 18.78 -30.70
C VAL A 495 16.48 19.51 -29.84
N GLN A 496 16.01 20.19 -28.79
CA GLN A 496 16.86 20.89 -27.83
C GLN A 496 17.51 19.93 -26.82
N MET A 497 17.01 18.70 -26.73
CA MET A 497 17.56 17.63 -25.89
C MET A 497 18.76 16.92 -26.56
N ALA A 498 19.11 15.72 -26.08
CA ALA A 498 20.20 14.92 -26.63
C ALA A 498 20.06 14.81 -28.16
N PRO A 499 21.14 15.04 -28.94
CA PRO A 499 21.06 15.03 -30.39
C PRO A 499 20.61 13.66 -30.90
N ALA A 500 19.73 13.68 -31.92
CA ALA A 500 19.23 12.48 -32.59
C ALA A 500 20.40 11.59 -33.08
N GLY A 501 20.32 10.29 -32.84
CA GLY A 501 21.39 9.34 -33.17
C GLY A 501 22.55 9.28 -32.16
N SER A 502 22.44 9.95 -31.02
CA SER A 502 23.43 9.83 -29.93
C SER A 502 23.17 8.61 -29.05
N ALA A 503 24.21 8.08 -28.39
CA ALA A 503 24.08 6.97 -27.45
C ALA A 503 23.20 7.26 -26.21
N LEU A 504 22.77 8.52 -26.04
CA LEU A 504 21.91 8.99 -24.96
C LEU A 504 20.44 9.16 -25.40
N GLU A 505 20.14 8.89 -26.68
CA GLU A 505 18.77 8.91 -27.21
C GLU A 505 17.96 7.74 -26.64
N THR A 506 16.79 8.04 -26.07
CA THR A 506 15.90 7.00 -25.56
C THR A 506 15.03 6.42 -26.69
N PRO A 507 14.58 5.16 -26.59
CA PRO A 507 13.71 4.56 -27.61
C PRO A 507 12.44 5.40 -27.86
N LEU A 508 11.85 5.94 -26.79
CA LEU A 508 10.66 6.80 -26.90
C LEU A 508 10.97 8.12 -27.61
N GLN A 509 12.16 8.70 -27.42
CA GLN A 509 12.58 9.90 -28.13
C GLN A 509 12.65 9.65 -29.63
N TYR A 510 13.25 8.52 -30.04
CA TYR A 510 13.33 8.13 -31.44
C TYR A 510 11.93 7.94 -32.07
N GLU A 511 11.04 7.19 -31.40
CA GLU A 511 9.67 6.97 -31.88
C GLU A 511 8.88 8.28 -32.03
N LEU A 512 8.99 9.20 -31.06
CA LEU A 512 8.33 10.51 -31.12
C LEU A 512 8.87 11.36 -32.28
N LEU A 513 10.19 11.36 -32.49
CA LEU A 513 10.81 12.07 -33.61
C LEU A 513 10.39 11.47 -34.97
N GLU A 514 10.32 10.15 -35.09
CA GLU A 514 9.86 9.46 -36.30
C GLU A 514 8.40 9.83 -36.65
N GLN A 515 7.55 10.00 -35.65
CA GLN A 515 6.15 10.41 -35.86
C GLN A 515 6.00 11.91 -36.16
N LEU A 516 6.83 12.76 -35.55
CA LEU A 516 6.74 14.22 -35.68
C LEU A 516 7.43 14.73 -36.96
N MET A 517 8.60 14.19 -37.32
CA MET A 517 9.41 14.68 -38.43
C MET A 517 8.66 14.74 -39.77
N PRO A 518 7.93 13.70 -40.22
CA PRO A 518 7.16 13.75 -41.46
C PRO A 518 6.04 14.79 -41.43
N ARG A 519 5.42 15.02 -40.25
CA ARG A 519 4.32 16.00 -40.09
C ARG A 519 4.81 17.43 -40.30
N PHE A 520 6.01 17.76 -39.83
CA PHE A 520 6.57 19.11 -39.94
C PHE A 520 7.37 19.34 -41.23
N LEU A 521 7.90 18.29 -41.86
CA LEU A 521 8.62 18.37 -43.14
C LEU A 521 7.70 18.27 -44.37
N GLY A 522 6.51 17.68 -44.23
CA GLY A 522 5.58 17.43 -45.34
C GLY A 522 4.37 18.36 -45.48
N GLY A 523 4.13 19.28 -44.53
CA GLY A 523 2.96 20.18 -44.51
C GLY A 523 3.25 21.64 -44.88
N GLU A 524 2.21 22.47 -45.08
CA GLU A 524 2.37 23.91 -45.33
C GLU A 524 3.20 24.59 -44.22
N PRO A 525 4.18 25.43 -44.57
CA PRO A 525 5.13 25.97 -43.61
C PRO A 525 4.47 27.04 -42.73
N ALA A 526 4.02 26.66 -41.55
CA ALA A 526 3.74 27.62 -40.50
C ALA A 526 5.05 28.36 -40.12
N PRO A 527 5.00 29.67 -39.80
CA PRO A 527 6.19 30.45 -39.43
C PRO A 527 6.96 29.86 -38.24
N ALA A 528 6.28 29.16 -37.33
CA ALA A 528 6.90 28.41 -36.24
C ALA A 528 7.77 27.25 -36.75
N THR A 529 7.36 26.56 -37.82
CA THR A 529 8.10 25.44 -38.44
C THR A 529 9.46 25.88 -38.98
N ASN A 530 9.57 27.06 -39.58
CA ASN A 530 10.86 27.58 -40.09
C ASN A 530 11.84 27.94 -38.96
N THR A 531 11.37 28.49 -37.85
CA THR A 531 12.20 28.77 -36.67
C THR A 531 12.68 27.47 -36.03
N LEU A 532 11.79 26.48 -35.95
CA LEU A 532 12.09 25.15 -35.44
C LEU A 532 13.09 24.40 -36.32
N LEU A 533 12.92 24.43 -37.64
CA LEU A 533 13.85 23.83 -38.60
C LEU A 533 15.23 24.52 -38.60
N ARG A 534 15.29 25.84 -38.35
CA ARG A 534 16.56 26.56 -38.13
C ARG A 534 17.24 26.15 -36.82
N ALA A 535 16.48 25.90 -35.75
CA ALA A 535 17.01 25.38 -34.50
C ALA A 535 17.52 23.93 -34.67
N ILE A 536 16.74 23.07 -35.35
CA ILE A 536 17.12 21.69 -35.74
C ILE A 536 18.41 21.69 -36.56
N GLY A 537 18.52 22.55 -37.58
CA GLY A 537 19.70 22.64 -38.43
C GLY A 537 20.99 23.03 -37.67
N ARG A 538 20.87 23.74 -36.55
CA ARG A 538 22.02 24.11 -35.69
C ARG A 538 22.44 23.00 -34.72
N THR A 539 21.51 22.15 -34.27
CA THR A 539 21.79 21.14 -33.23
C THR A 539 21.97 19.71 -33.78
N VAL A 540 21.31 19.36 -34.89
CA VAL A 540 21.26 17.98 -35.40
C VAL A 540 22.31 17.70 -36.47
N ILE A 541 22.69 18.69 -37.29
CA ILE A 541 23.70 18.50 -38.34
C ILE A 541 25.02 19.10 -37.87
N GLN A 542 25.88 18.28 -37.26
CA GLN A 542 27.29 18.63 -37.12
C GLN A 542 27.97 18.51 -38.50
N LEU A 543 27.82 19.56 -39.31
CA LEU A 543 28.29 19.60 -40.70
C LEU A 543 29.77 19.26 -40.82
N GLU A 544 30.60 19.75 -39.90
CA GLU A 544 32.05 19.55 -39.94
C GLU A 544 32.45 18.06 -39.76
N PRO A 545 32.06 17.36 -38.67
CA PRO A 545 32.28 15.91 -38.53
C PRO A 545 31.68 15.07 -39.67
N TRP A 546 30.47 15.41 -40.13
CA TRP A 546 29.81 14.69 -41.21
C TRP A 546 30.57 14.84 -42.54
N VAL A 547 31.03 16.06 -42.88
CA VAL A 547 31.86 16.30 -44.06
C VAL A 547 33.19 15.56 -43.92
N THR A 548 33.87 15.62 -42.78
CA THR A 548 35.16 14.92 -42.58
C THR A 548 35.01 13.40 -42.73
N GLN A 549 33.97 12.79 -42.15
CA GLN A 549 33.69 11.35 -42.30
C GLN A 549 33.31 10.99 -43.75
N THR A 550 32.55 11.83 -44.44
CA THR A 550 32.13 11.57 -45.81
C THR A 550 33.29 11.72 -46.80
N VAL A 551 34.23 12.65 -46.54
CA VAL A 551 35.49 12.75 -47.29
C VAL A 551 36.35 11.49 -47.09
N GLN A 552 36.39 10.92 -45.89
CA GLN A 552 37.11 9.67 -45.63
C GLN A 552 36.48 8.46 -46.34
N ARG A 553 35.14 8.44 -46.47
CA ARG A 553 34.40 7.33 -47.07
C ARG A 553 34.35 7.39 -48.61
N ASP A 554 34.02 8.57 -49.16
CA ASP A 554 33.68 8.79 -50.58
C ASP A 554 34.46 9.98 -51.19
N GLY A 555 35.61 10.34 -50.63
CA GLY A 555 36.42 11.51 -50.99
C GLY A 555 36.55 11.82 -52.50
N PRO A 556 36.90 10.85 -53.37
CA PRO A 556 37.13 11.11 -54.80
C PRO A 556 35.93 11.68 -55.56
N ASN A 557 34.71 11.32 -55.15
CA ASN A 557 33.47 11.82 -55.79
C ASN A 557 32.84 12.96 -54.99
N PHE A 558 32.99 12.90 -53.67
CA PHE A 558 32.35 13.84 -52.75
C PHE A 558 33.03 15.21 -52.73
N VAL A 559 34.37 15.27 -52.73
CA VAL A 559 35.13 16.55 -52.67
C VAL A 559 34.88 17.41 -53.92
N PRO A 560 34.99 16.90 -55.16
CA PRO A 560 34.76 17.71 -56.36
C PRO A 560 33.30 18.18 -56.49
N ALA A 561 32.34 17.31 -56.16
CA ALA A 561 30.91 17.65 -56.19
C ALA A 561 30.56 18.72 -55.15
N THR A 562 31.16 18.64 -53.96
CA THR A 562 30.96 19.63 -52.89
C THR A 562 31.56 20.99 -53.26
N LEU A 563 32.74 21.01 -53.87
CA LEU A 563 33.36 22.24 -54.38
C LEU A 563 32.59 22.85 -55.55
N ALA A 564 32.06 22.03 -56.47
CA ALA A 564 31.20 22.49 -57.55
C ALA A 564 29.91 23.11 -57.00
N TYR A 565 29.30 22.49 -55.99
CA TYR A 565 28.14 23.02 -55.29
C TYR A 565 28.44 24.35 -54.57
N LEU A 566 29.55 24.44 -53.82
CA LEU A 566 29.97 25.68 -53.18
C LEU A 566 30.27 26.79 -54.19
N ARG A 567 30.89 26.44 -55.33
CA ARG A 567 31.16 27.38 -56.43
C ARG A 567 29.87 27.92 -57.03
N ASP A 568 28.91 27.07 -57.36
CA ASP A 568 27.61 27.47 -57.90
C ASP A 568 26.83 28.36 -56.93
N LYS A 569 26.90 28.05 -55.62
CA LYS A 569 26.12 28.73 -54.58
C LYS A 569 26.77 30.01 -54.03
N MET A 570 28.10 30.10 -53.96
CA MET A 570 28.81 31.24 -53.37
C MET A 570 29.24 32.29 -54.40
N LEU A 571 29.52 31.90 -55.65
CA LEU A 571 30.04 32.82 -56.68
C LEU A 571 28.97 33.35 -57.62
N GLY A 572 27.77 32.77 -57.63
CA GLY A 572 26.65 33.20 -58.45
C GLY A 572 26.87 32.94 -59.95
N ALA A 573 25.80 32.64 -60.66
CA ALA A 573 25.79 32.41 -62.10
C ALA A 573 26.40 33.61 -62.87
N GLY A 574 27.69 33.50 -63.19
CA GLY A 574 28.32 34.30 -64.23
C GLY A 574 27.88 33.81 -65.60
N ALA A 575 27.04 34.62 -66.25
CA ALA A 575 26.74 34.63 -67.68
C ALA A 575 26.10 33.35 -68.28
N GLY A 576 24.76 33.38 -68.40
CA GLY A 576 24.07 32.80 -69.55
C GLY A 576 23.16 31.60 -69.29
N SER A 577 22.05 31.77 -68.56
CA SER A 577 20.79 31.12 -68.96
C SER A 577 19.57 31.75 -68.26
N SER A 578 18.72 32.31 -69.10
CA SER A 578 17.30 32.64 -68.98
C SER A 578 16.56 32.39 -67.65
N ARG A 579 16.08 33.51 -67.08
CA ARG A 579 14.71 33.73 -66.54
C ARG A 579 13.79 32.50 -66.47
N ILE A 580 13.91 31.68 -65.41
CA ILE A 580 12.77 30.92 -64.87
C ILE A 580 12.95 30.84 -63.34
N ASN A 581 11.93 31.29 -62.58
CA ASN A 581 11.75 31.17 -61.12
C ASN A 581 12.44 32.19 -60.18
N ALA A 582 11.93 33.42 -60.18
CA ALA A 582 12.14 34.38 -59.08
C ALA A 582 11.48 33.95 -57.74
N ALA A 583 10.57 32.97 -57.74
CA ALA A 583 9.88 32.50 -56.53
C ALA A 583 10.64 31.43 -55.71
N ARG A 584 11.79 30.94 -56.18
CA ARG A 584 12.61 29.90 -55.51
C ARG A 584 13.93 30.42 -54.91
N GLN A 585 14.21 31.72 -55.00
CA GLN A 585 15.50 32.27 -54.59
C GLN A 585 15.70 32.33 -53.07
N ASP A 586 14.64 32.46 -52.26
CA ASP A 586 14.76 32.54 -50.80
C ASP A 586 15.05 31.19 -50.10
N VAL A 587 14.86 30.06 -50.79
CA VAL A 587 15.03 28.70 -50.22
C VAL A 587 16.43 28.13 -50.50
N ASN A 588 17.28 28.84 -51.26
CA ASN A 588 18.47 28.28 -51.87
C ASN A 588 19.77 29.03 -51.55
N ILE A 589 19.80 29.76 -50.42
CA ILE A 589 20.94 30.52 -49.93
C ILE A 589 21.64 29.70 -48.84
N LEU A 590 22.85 29.23 -49.12
CA LEU A 590 23.72 28.60 -48.12
C LEU A 590 24.10 29.65 -47.07
N SER A 591 23.87 29.39 -45.78
CA SER A 591 24.27 30.34 -44.73
C SER A 591 25.79 30.41 -44.61
N VAL A 592 26.32 31.56 -44.18
CA VAL A 592 27.76 31.76 -43.97
C VAL A 592 28.33 30.74 -42.98
N ASP A 593 27.58 30.40 -41.94
CA ASP A 593 27.97 29.38 -40.95
C ASP A 593 28.02 27.97 -41.55
N ALA A 594 27.06 27.61 -42.41
CA ALA A 594 27.05 26.31 -43.08
C ALA A 594 28.20 26.21 -44.10
N ALA A 595 28.46 27.28 -44.85
CA ALA A 595 29.62 27.36 -45.74
C ALA A 595 30.93 27.20 -44.95
N ALA A 596 31.09 27.93 -43.83
CA ALA A 596 32.26 27.83 -42.97
C ALA A 596 32.43 26.44 -42.33
N GLY A 597 31.33 25.75 -42.00
CA GLY A 597 31.35 24.37 -41.51
C GLY A 597 31.80 23.36 -42.57
N ILE A 598 31.32 23.51 -43.81
CA ILE A 598 31.77 22.67 -44.93
C ILE A 598 33.25 22.91 -45.23
N PHE A 599 33.69 24.17 -45.28
CA PHE A 599 35.10 24.50 -45.49
C PHE A 599 36.00 23.93 -44.40
N ARG A 600 35.63 24.10 -43.11
CA ARG A 600 36.37 23.49 -41.99
C ARG A 600 36.45 21.97 -42.10
N GLY A 601 35.32 21.31 -42.38
CA GLY A 601 35.26 19.85 -42.55
C GLY A 601 36.10 19.32 -43.72
N LEU A 602 36.17 20.06 -44.84
CA LEU A 602 37.05 19.75 -45.96
C LEU A 602 38.52 19.93 -45.56
N THR A 603 38.90 21.07 -44.97
CA THR A 603 40.30 21.35 -44.59
C THR A 603 40.82 20.53 -43.41
N GLY A 604 39.93 20.01 -42.56
CA GLY A 604 40.28 19.17 -41.42
C GLY A 604 40.59 17.71 -41.80
N SER A 605 40.30 17.28 -43.02
CA SER A 605 40.63 15.94 -43.52
C SER A 605 41.97 15.94 -44.24
N ALA A 606 42.92 15.09 -43.81
CA ALA A 606 44.25 14.97 -44.43
C ALA A 606 44.21 14.51 -45.91
N LEU A 607 43.10 13.91 -46.36
CA LEU A 607 42.86 13.44 -47.72
C LEU A 607 42.32 14.52 -48.68
N ALA A 608 41.73 15.58 -48.14
CA ALA A 608 41.07 16.60 -48.97
C ALA A 608 42.05 17.46 -49.79
N PRO A 609 43.22 17.91 -49.28
CA PRO A 609 44.16 18.72 -50.06
C PRO A 609 44.65 18.02 -51.33
N ALA A 610 44.92 16.71 -51.24
CA ALA A 610 45.35 15.89 -52.39
C ALA A 610 44.26 15.71 -53.46
N LEU A 611 42.99 15.86 -53.08
CA LEU A 611 41.82 15.75 -53.97
C LEU A 611 41.30 17.12 -54.45
N MET A 612 41.92 18.22 -54.01
CA MET A 612 41.62 19.59 -54.46
C MET A 612 42.63 20.11 -55.51
N GLU A 613 43.75 19.41 -55.73
CA GLU A 613 44.75 19.74 -56.74
C GLU A 613 44.48 19.10 -58.12
N GLU A 614 43.55 18.13 -58.21
CA GLU A 614 42.93 17.67 -59.47
C GLU A 614 41.66 18.45 -59.80
#